data_AF-H2ZIQ1-F1
#
_entry.id   AF-H2ZIQ1-F1
#
_cell.length_a   1.000
_cell.length_b   1.000
_cell.length_c   1.000
_cell.angle_alpha   90.00
_cell.angle_beta   90.00
_cell.angle_gamma   90.00
#
_symmetry.space_group_name_H-M   'P 1'
#
loop_
_entity.id
_entity.type
_entity.pdbx_description
1 polymer ?
#
loop_
_entity_poly.entity_id
_entity_poly.type
_entity_poly.pdbx_seq_one_letter_code
_entity_poly.pdbx_strand_id
1 'polypeptide(L)'
;YYKTSASKARILNLVKEKIADGEIDPEDDNVEDINSKKVELVLSIKSKLCELESMKETLQVEMRENERLGGQVLTLVQRVCSDREQEKYNIFAHDVDKIINLLLSLSGRMARVENAIEMLHPNADRHEMKLLKLKHFELTQQLEDAKQLEKFVADREVAIACLLSKKLNREQFADYEHYIKMKSALIMEQRELDDKAKLGEEQMQCLTESLSEEWQQRLQSI
;
A
#
# COMPACT_ATOMS: atom_id res chain seq x y z
N TYR A 1 3.43 12.94 -10.74
CA TYR A 1 4.67 12.23 -10.33
C TYR A 1 4.22 10.90 -9.73
N TYR A 2 4.26 9.72 -10.37
CA TYR A 2 5.05 9.17 -11.48
C TYR A 2 4.17 8.12 -12.21
N LYS A 3 4.05 8.17 -13.55
CA LYS A 3 3.10 7.37 -14.36
C LYS A 3 3.67 6.02 -14.85
N THR A 4 4.78 5.56 -14.27
CA THR A 4 5.62 4.52 -14.88
C THR A 4 6.25 3.64 -13.81
N SER A 5 5.99 2.32 -13.85
CA SER A 5 6.67 1.36 -12.97
C SER A 5 8.12 1.14 -13.40
N ALA A 6 8.98 0.73 -12.46
CA ALA A 6 10.40 0.38 -12.70
C ALA A 6 10.62 -0.46 -13.96
N SER A 7 9.82 -1.50 -14.12
CA SER A 7 9.84 -2.41 -15.27
C SER A 7 9.48 -1.67 -16.56
N LYS A 8 8.48 -0.79 -16.53
CA LYS A 8 8.08 0.02 -17.68
C LYS A 8 9.16 1.05 -18.05
N ALA A 9 9.89 1.63 -17.09
CA ALA A 9 11.00 2.52 -17.40
C ALA A 9 12.20 1.81 -18.02
N ARG A 10 12.55 0.61 -17.51
CA ARG A 10 13.57 -0.23 -18.14
C ARG A 10 13.23 -0.56 -19.60
N ILE A 11 11.98 -0.92 -19.87
CA ILE A 11 11.50 -1.17 -21.23
C ILE A 11 11.57 0.09 -22.08
N LEU A 12 11.12 1.23 -21.57
CA LEU A 12 11.17 2.50 -22.32
C LEU A 12 12.60 2.93 -22.64
N ASN A 13 13.55 2.73 -21.73
CA ASN A 13 14.96 3.00 -21.98
C ASN A 13 15.52 2.05 -23.05
N LEU A 14 15.21 0.75 -22.94
CA LEU A 14 15.61 -0.25 -23.95
C LEU A 14 15.03 0.03 -25.33
N VAL A 15 13.76 0.45 -25.41
CA VAL A 15 13.10 0.82 -26.67
C VAL A 15 13.77 2.05 -27.28
N LYS A 16 14.11 3.06 -26.47
CA LYS A 16 14.86 4.24 -26.94
C LYS A 16 16.23 3.88 -27.50
N GLU A 17 16.96 2.96 -26.85
CA GLU A 17 18.24 2.45 -27.35
C GLU A 17 18.06 1.71 -28.69
N LYS A 18 17.08 0.80 -28.78
CA LYS A 18 16.81 0.05 -30.00
C LYS A 18 16.33 0.91 -31.18
N ILE A 19 15.60 1.99 -30.92
CA ILE A 19 15.26 3.00 -31.95
C ILE A 19 16.53 3.73 -32.41
N ALA A 20 17.43 4.10 -31.50
CA ALA A 20 18.70 4.74 -31.85
C ALA A 20 19.62 3.83 -32.66
N ASP A 21 19.56 2.52 -32.42
CA ASP A 21 20.31 1.48 -33.15
C ASP A 21 19.65 1.08 -34.48
N GLY A 22 18.49 1.65 -34.83
CA GLY A 22 17.76 1.38 -36.07
C GLY A 22 17.08 0.00 -36.12
N GLU A 23 16.96 -0.71 -34.99
CA GLU A 23 16.29 -2.02 -34.90
C GLU A 23 14.76 -1.92 -34.86
N ILE A 24 14.23 -0.74 -34.51
CA ILE A 24 12.79 -0.46 -34.43
C ILE A 24 12.48 0.69 -35.38
N ASP A 25 11.63 0.43 -36.37
CA ASP A 25 11.04 1.48 -37.21
C ASP A 25 9.84 2.10 -36.48
N PRO A 26 9.89 3.39 -36.09
CA PRO A 26 8.77 4.07 -35.44
C PRO A 26 7.55 4.27 -36.35
N GLU A 27 7.67 4.02 -37.66
CA GLU A 27 6.61 4.17 -38.67
C GLU A 27 5.86 2.85 -39.00
N ASP A 28 6.10 1.74 -38.27
CA ASP A 28 5.36 0.49 -38.49
C ASP A 28 3.86 0.66 -38.16
N ASP A 29 3.05 0.75 -39.22
CA ASP A 29 1.67 1.23 -39.32
C ASP A 29 0.60 0.25 -38.75
N ASN A 30 0.76 -0.24 -37.52
CA ASN A 30 -0.28 -1.03 -36.85
C ASN A 30 -0.99 -0.26 -35.72
N VAL A 31 -1.18 1.05 -35.92
CA VAL A 31 -1.78 1.99 -34.94
C VAL A 31 -3.22 1.61 -34.58
N GLU A 32 -3.99 1.06 -35.53
CA GLU A 32 -5.38 0.63 -35.29
C GLU A 32 -5.46 -0.61 -34.38
N ASP A 33 -4.58 -1.60 -34.58
CA ASP A 33 -4.43 -2.77 -33.69
C ASP A 33 -3.97 -2.34 -32.29
N ILE A 34 -3.06 -1.36 -32.20
CA ILE A 34 -2.57 -0.82 -30.92
C ILE A 34 -3.68 -0.09 -30.15
N ASN A 35 -4.45 0.79 -30.80
CA ASN A 35 -5.54 1.51 -30.13
C ASN A 35 -6.68 0.56 -29.70
N SER A 36 -6.99 -0.47 -30.51
CA SER A 36 -7.95 -1.51 -30.11
C SER A 36 -7.49 -2.23 -28.84
N LYS A 37 -6.23 -2.68 -28.80
CA LYS A 37 -5.66 -3.36 -27.62
C LYS A 37 -5.62 -2.46 -26.38
N LYS A 38 -5.35 -1.15 -26.54
CA LYS A 38 -5.42 -0.18 -25.44
C LYS A 38 -6.83 -0.07 -24.88
N VAL A 39 -7.85 -0.05 -25.73
CA VAL A 39 -9.26 -0.03 -25.30
C VAL A 39 -9.63 -1.30 -24.54
N GLU A 40 -9.27 -2.47 -25.05
CA GLU A 40 -9.49 -3.75 -24.34
C GLU A 40 -8.81 -3.75 -22.96
N LEU A 41 -7.59 -3.23 -22.87
CA LEU A 41 -6.86 -3.12 -21.61
C LEU A 41 -7.53 -2.13 -20.65
N VAL A 42 -8.02 -0.99 -21.14
CA VAL A 42 -8.79 -0.03 -20.32
C VAL A 42 -10.05 -0.69 -19.75
N LEU A 43 -10.81 -1.42 -20.57
CA LEU A 43 -12.01 -2.13 -20.12
C LEU A 43 -11.68 -3.22 -19.10
N SER A 44 -10.58 -3.96 -19.31
CA SER A 44 -10.09 -4.95 -18.35
C SER A 44 -9.69 -4.32 -17.01
N ILE A 45 -8.98 -3.19 -17.03
CA ILE A 45 -8.61 -2.45 -15.81
C ILE A 45 -9.85 -1.92 -15.11
N LYS A 46 -10.83 -1.37 -15.84
CA LYS A 46 -12.11 -0.91 -15.28
C LYS A 46 -12.85 -2.05 -14.56
N SER A 47 -12.93 -3.23 -15.18
CA SER A 47 -13.50 -4.43 -14.54
C SER A 47 -12.73 -4.78 -13.27
N LYS A 48 -11.39 -4.73 -13.31
CA LYS A 48 -10.56 -5.04 -12.13
C LYS A 48 -10.73 -4.02 -11.00
N LEU A 49 -10.91 -2.74 -11.32
CA LEU A 49 -11.20 -1.70 -10.34
C LEU A 49 -12.54 -1.95 -9.64
N CYS A 50 -13.59 -2.35 -10.38
CA CYS A 50 -14.86 -2.74 -9.76
C CYS A 50 -14.72 -3.95 -8.81
N GLU A 51 -13.90 -4.95 -9.16
CA GLU A 51 -13.59 -6.06 -8.23
C GLU A 51 -12.86 -5.58 -6.98
N LEU A 52 -11.90 -4.65 -7.13
CA LEU A 52 -11.17 -4.05 -6.01
C LEU A 52 -12.08 -3.24 -5.09
N GLU A 53 -13.05 -2.51 -5.64
CA GLU A 53 -14.08 -1.82 -4.86
C GLU A 53 -14.93 -2.80 -4.05
N SER A 54 -15.39 -3.89 -4.65
CA SER A 54 -16.17 -4.92 -3.94
C SER A 54 -15.35 -5.61 -2.82
N MET A 55 -14.07 -5.88 -3.06
CA MET A 55 -13.17 -6.39 -2.01
C MET A 55 -13.00 -5.37 -0.87
N LYS A 56 -12.84 -4.08 -1.18
CA LYS A 56 -12.77 -3.02 -0.16
C LYS A 56 -14.05 -2.93 0.66
N GLU A 57 -15.21 -3.01 0.03
CA GLU A 57 -16.50 -2.99 0.75
C GLU A 57 -16.62 -4.16 1.74
N THR A 58 -16.20 -5.35 1.31
CA THR A 58 -16.17 -6.54 2.16
C THR A 58 -15.20 -6.35 3.33
N LEU A 59 -13.97 -5.90 3.05
CA LEU A 59 -12.97 -5.63 4.07
C LEU A 59 -13.45 -4.56 5.08
N GLN A 60 -14.17 -3.54 4.63
CA GLN A 60 -14.75 -2.52 5.49
C GLN A 60 -15.80 -3.10 6.46
N VAL A 61 -16.52 -4.15 6.08
CA VAL A 61 -17.40 -4.89 7.00
C VAL A 61 -16.55 -5.57 8.09
N GLU A 62 -15.51 -6.31 7.70
CA GLU A 62 -14.63 -7.02 8.63
C GLU A 62 -13.92 -6.06 9.60
N MET A 63 -13.47 -4.90 9.11
CA MET A 63 -12.88 -3.84 9.93
C MET A 63 -13.86 -3.33 10.99
N ARG A 64 -15.13 -3.06 10.62
CA ARG A 64 -16.17 -2.64 11.58
C ARG A 64 -16.47 -3.73 12.61
N GLU A 65 -16.50 -4.99 12.20
CA GLU A 65 -16.68 -6.11 13.13
C GLU A 65 -15.52 -6.21 14.12
N ASN A 66 -14.29 -6.04 13.64
CA ASN A 66 -13.10 -6.04 14.49
C ASN A 66 -13.06 -4.82 15.43
N GLU A 67 -13.50 -3.64 14.99
CA GLU A 67 -13.67 -2.46 15.85
C GLU A 67 -14.69 -2.70 16.96
N ARG A 68 -15.83 -3.34 16.62
CA ARG A 68 -16.85 -3.74 17.60
C ARG A 68 -16.27 -4.71 18.63
N LEU A 69 -15.51 -5.71 18.20
CA LEU A 69 -14.80 -6.64 19.09
C LEU A 69 -13.80 -5.90 19.98
N GLY A 70 -13.03 -4.96 19.43
CA GLY A 70 -12.12 -4.10 20.18
C GLY A 70 -12.81 -3.28 21.27
N GLY A 71 -14.01 -2.76 21.00
CA GLY A 71 -14.84 -2.08 22.00
C GLY A 71 -15.34 -3.01 23.11
N GLN A 72 -15.68 -4.26 22.78
CA GLN A 72 -16.04 -5.28 23.76
C GLN A 72 -14.84 -5.65 24.65
N VAL A 73 -13.67 -5.87 24.05
CA VAL A 73 -12.41 -6.12 24.77
C VAL A 73 -12.07 -4.95 25.70
N LEU A 74 -12.16 -3.71 25.24
CA LEU A 74 -11.92 -2.53 26.08
C LEU A 74 -12.87 -2.48 27.29
N THR A 75 -14.15 -2.77 27.08
CA THR A 75 -15.15 -2.83 28.16
C THR A 75 -14.81 -3.94 29.17
N LEU A 76 -14.34 -5.10 28.70
CA LEU A 76 -13.88 -6.19 29.57
C LEU A 76 -12.67 -5.76 30.40
N VAL A 77 -11.66 -5.15 29.76
CA VAL A 77 -10.46 -4.63 30.41
C VAL A 77 -10.84 -3.64 31.51
N GLN A 78 -11.73 -2.68 31.23
CA GLN A 78 -12.21 -1.70 32.20
C GLN A 78 -12.91 -2.32 33.41
N ARG A 79 -13.57 -3.47 33.21
CA ARG A 79 -14.29 -4.17 34.28
C ARG A 79 -13.39 -5.01 35.18
N VAL A 80 -12.35 -5.64 34.63
CA VAL A 80 -11.53 -6.65 35.35
C VAL A 80 -10.15 -6.15 35.78
N CYS A 81 -9.66 -5.07 35.19
CA CYS A 81 -8.34 -4.50 35.45
C CYS A 81 -8.43 -3.26 36.35
N SER A 82 -7.39 -3.06 37.17
CA SER A 82 -7.21 -1.81 37.92
C SER A 82 -6.87 -0.64 37.00
N ASP A 83 -7.08 0.60 37.44
CA ASP A 83 -6.80 1.81 36.66
C ASP A 83 -5.40 1.81 36.03
N ARG A 84 -4.39 1.38 36.81
CA ARG A 84 -2.99 1.28 36.35
C ARG A 84 -2.81 0.25 35.23
N GLU A 85 -3.54 -0.85 35.27
CA GLU A 85 -3.47 -1.90 34.25
C GLU A 85 -4.23 -1.49 32.99
N GLN A 86 -5.37 -0.80 33.15
CA GLN A 86 -6.11 -0.19 32.04
C GLN A 86 -5.26 0.84 31.30
N GLU A 87 -4.54 1.70 32.03
CA GLU A 87 -3.66 2.68 31.41
C GLU A 87 -2.54 2.02 30.59
N LYS A 88 -1.94 0.94 31.11
CA LYS A 88 -0.97 0.15 30.34
C LYS A 88 -1.56 -0.41 29.05
N TYR A 89 -2.78 -0.95 29.12
CA TYR A 89 -3.51 -1.46 27.95
C TYR A 89 -3.80 -0.36 26.93
N ASN A 90 -4.29 0.80 27.38
CA ASN A 90 -4.62 1.92 26.50
C ASN A 90 -3.38 2.44 25.76
N ILE A 91 -2.25 2.59 26.47
CA ILE A 91 -1.00 3.00 25.84
C ILE A 91 -0.55 1.93 24.84
N PHE A 92 -0.63 0.64 25.17
CA PHE A 92 -0.31 -0.44 24.24
C PHE A 92 -1.18 -0.40 22.98
N ALA A 93 -2.51 -0.33 23.13
CA ALA A 93 -3.44 -0.34 22.00
C ALA A 93 -3.20 0.86 21.04
N HIS A 94 -2.88 2.02 21.61
CA HIS A 94 -2.51 3.20 20.85
C HIS A 94 -1.12 3.09 20.20
N ASP A 95 -0.14 2.48 20.87
CA ASP A 95 1.19 2.26 20.31
C ASP A 95 1.13 1.29 19.12
N VAL A 96 0.26 0.28 19.16
CA VAL A 96 -0.06 -0.60 18.02
C VAL A 96 -0.56 0.23 16.83
N ASP A 97 -1.50 1.13 17.04
CA ASP A 97 -1.99 2.00 15.95
C ASP A 97 -0.89 2.89 15.38
N LYS A 98 -0.07 3.48 16.25
CA LYS A 98 1.02 4.37 15.83
C LYS A 98 2.09 3.62 15.04
N ILE A 99 2.50 2.44 15.49
CA ILE A 99 3.58 1.71 14.84
C ILE A 99 3.17 1.19 13.47
N ILE A 100 1.94 0.68 13.34
CA ILE A 100 1.39 0.24 12.03
C ILE A 100 1.38 1.42 11.05
N ASN A 101 0.82 2.57 11.45
CA ASN A 101 0.76 3.75 10.59
C ASN A 101 2.14 4.30 10.22
N LEU A 102 3.10 4.27 11.16
CA LEU A 102 4.48 4.68 10.92
C LEU A 102 5.16 3.76 9.89
N LEU A 103 5.06 2.44 10.05
CA LEU A 103 5.65 1.45 9.15
C LEU A 103 5.08 1.55 7.74
N LEU A 104 3.76 1.69 7.61
CA LEU A 104 3.10 1.86 6.31
C LEU A 104 3.53 3.17 5.63
N SER A 105 3.60 4.27 6.37
CA SER A 105 4.05 5.56 5.86
C SER A 105 5.52 5.54 5.40
N LEU A 106 6.40 4.92 6.19
CA LEU A 106 7.81 4.76 5.85
C LEU A 106 7.99 3.87 4.61
N SER A 107 7.33 2.72 4.57
CA SER A 107 7.40 1.79 3.45
C SER A 107 6.90 2.44 2.16
N GLY A 108 5.77 3.16 2.21
CA GLY A 108 5.26 3.90 1.07
C GLY A 108 6.17 5.06 0.63
N ARG A 109 6.84 5.74 1.57
CA ARG A 109 7.86 6.76 1.23
C ARG A 109 9.10 6.12 0.60
N MET A 110 9.56 4.99 1.12
CA MET A 110 10.72 4.25 0.61
C MET A 110 10.46 3.80 -0.83
N ALA A 111 9.35 3.11 -1.07
CA ALA A 111 8.98 2.62 -2.40
C ALA A 111 8.93 3.76 -3.43
N ARG A 112 8.45 4.96 -3.07
CA ARG A 112 8.46 6.11 -3.98
C ARG A 112 9.86 6.63 -4.29
N VAL A 113 10.78 6.61 -3.32
CA VAL A 113 12.17 7.03 -3.52
C VAL A 113 12.91 6.00 -4.36
N GLU A 114 12.73 4.71 -4.09
CA GLU A 114 13.30 3.62 -4.90
C GLU A 114 12.84 3.71 -6.35
N ASN A 115 11.52 3.86 -6.57
CA ASN A 115 10.98 4.07 -7.92
C ASN A 115 11.58 5.32 -8.57
N ALA A 116 11.70 6.45 -7.86
CA ALA A 116 12.30 7.65 -8.42
C ALA A 116 13.78 7.46 -8.82
N ILE A 117 14.54 6.69 -8.03
CA ILE A 117 15.93 6.33 -8.35
C ILE A 117 15.99 5.45 -9.61
N GLU A 118 15.10 4.48 -9.74
CA GLU A 118 15.06 3.60 -10.92
C GLU A 118 14.56 4.31 -12.19
N MET A 119 13.75 5.36 -12.05
CA MET A 119 13.28 6.19 -13.16
C MET A 119 14.34 7.16 -13.70
N LEU A 120 15.42 7.42 -12.95
CA LEU A 120 16.44 8.39 -13.36
C LEU A 120 17.19 7.90 -14.61
N HIS A 121 17.27 8.77 -15.61
CA HIS A 121 18.05 8.50 -16.81
C HIS A 121 19.55 8.43 -16.48
N PRO A 122 20.37 7.63 -17.19
CA PRO A 122 21.82 7.56 -16.96
C PRO A 122 22.54 8.93 -17.07
N ASN A 123 21.98 9.84 -17.89
CA ASN A 123 22.47 11.21 -18.07
C ASN A 123 21.72 12.26 -17.21
N ALA A 124 20.92 11.84 -16.23
CA ALA A 124 20.22 12.75 -15.36
C ALA A 124 21.18 13.58 -14.48
N ASP A 125 20.68 14.68 -13.93
CA ASP A 125 21.48 15.58 -13.11
C ASP A 125 22.09 14.83 -11.91
N ARG A 126 23.43 14.92 -11.80
CA ARG A 126 24.19 14.29 -10.71
C ARG A 126 23.75 14.82 -9.35
N HIS A 127 23.23 16.04 -9.27
CA HIS A 127 22.71 16.62 -8.04
C HIS A 127 21.40 15.93 -7.60
N GLU A 128 20.46 15.70 -8.52
CA GLU A 128 19.19 15.01 -8.25
C GLU A 128 19.40 13.58 -7.76
N MET A 129 20.28 12.82 -8.44
CA MET A 129 20.67 11.47 -8.01
C MET A 129 21.26 11.45 -6.60
N LYS A 130 22.10 12.45 -6.26
CA LYS A 130 22.71 12.55 -4.92
C LYS A 130 21.65 12.81 -3.84
N LEU A 131 20.70 13.70 -4.10
CA LEU A 131 19.60 13.99 -3.18
C LEU A 131 18.71 12.77 -2.92
N LEU A 132 18.34 12.03 -3.98
CA LEU A 132 17.52 10.83 -3.83
C LEU A 132 18.24 9.73 -3.06
N LYS A 133 19.55 9.54 -3.27
CA LYS A 133 20.36 8.60 -2.47
C LYS A 133 20.46 9.00 -1.00
N LEU A 134 20.62 10.29 -0.70
CA LEU A 134 20.61 10.79 0.67
C LEU A 134 19.25 10.49 1.34
N LYS A 135 18.16 10.79 0.65
CA LYS A 135 16.80 10.53 1.15
C LYS A 135 16.54 9.03 1.36
N HIS A 136 17.03 8.17 0.46
CA HIS A 136 16.97 6.72 0.62
C HIS A 136 17.73 6.27 1.88
N PHE A 137 18.93 6.80 2.09
CA PHE A 137 19.71 6.51 3.29
C PHE A 137 18.98 6.94 4.58
N GLU A 138 18.44 8.16 4.62
CA GLU A 138 17.65 8.66 5.76
C GLU A 138 16.42 7.78 6.06
N LEU A 139 15.66 7.41 5.01
CA LEU A 139 14.49 6.53 5.16
C LEU A 139 14.89 5.12 5.63
N THR A 140 16.07 4.64 5.24
CA THR A 140 16.60 3.34 5.70
C THR A 140 16.86 3.38 7.20
N GLN A 141 17.46 4.47 7.71
CA GLN A 141 17.67 4.66 9.14
C GLN A 141 16.34 4.75 9.89
N GLN A 142 15.37 5.54 9.38
CA GLN A 142 14.04 5.63 9.99
C GLN A 142 13.29 4.29 10.04
N LEU A 143 13.46 3.44 9.02
CA LEU A 143 12.88 2.09 9.03
C LEU A 143 13.53 1.20 10.10
N GLU A 144 14.83 1.32 10.31
CA GLU A 144 15.51 0.57 11.36
C GLU A 144 15.07 1.02 12.76
N ASP A 145 14.94 2.34 12.97
CA ASP A 145 14.36 2.89 14.21
C ASP A 145 12.92 2.42 14.42
N ALA A 146 12.10 2.39 13.36
CA ALA A 146 10.73 1.88 13.44
C ALA A 146 10.67 0.39 13.79
N LYS A 147 11.58 -0.45 13.28
CA LYS A 147 11.68 -1.86 13.67
C LYS A 147 12.04 -2.05 15.14
N GLN A 148 12.85 -1.13 15.71
CA GLN A 148 13.11 -1.16 17.15
C GLN A 148 11.85 -0.82 17.95
N LEU A 149 11.10 0.20 17.52
CA LEU A 149 9.80 0.53 18.13
C LEU A 149 8.80 -0.62 18.03
N GLU A 150 8.74 -1.32 16.90
CA GLU A 150 7.92 -2.51 16.71
C GLU A 150 8.24 -3.61 17.72
N LYS A 151 9.53 -3.88 17.98
CA LYS A 151 9.94 -4.83 19.01
C LYS A 151 9.49 -4.40 20.40
N PHE A 152 9.61 -3.12 20.75
CA PHE A 152 9.09 -2.62 22.03
C PHE A 152 7.58 -2.76 22.16
N VAL A 153 6.83 -2.56 21.07
CA VAL A 153 5.38 -2.79 21.05
C VAL A 153 5.06 -4.27 21.22
N ALA A 154 5.80 -5.16 20.56
CA ALA A 154 5.64 -6.61 20.70
C ALA A 154 5.94 -7.11 22.13
N ASP A 155 6.99 -6.60 22.78
CA ASP A 155 7.29 -6.92 24.18
C ASP A 155 6.14 -6.48 25.12
N ARG A 156 5.53 -5.32 24.82
CA ARG A 156 4.36 -4.83 25.56
C ARG A 156 3.12 -5.67 25.27
N GLU A 157 2.92 -6.14 24.04
CA GLU A 157 1.86 -7.08 23.68
C GLU A 157 1.95 -8.34 24.55
N VAL A 158 3.13 -8.95 24.63
CA VAL A 158 3.36 -10.15 25.47
C VAL A 158 3.05 -9.86 26.94
N ALA A 159 3.46 -8.70 27.46
CA ALA A 159 3.18 -8.31 28.84
C ALA A 159 1.67 -8.12 29.11
N ILE A 160 0.95 -7.48 28.18
CA ILE A 160 -0.50 -7.29 28.27
C ILE A 160 -1.24 -8.62 28.13
N ALA A 161 -0.84 -9.48 27.20
CA ALA A 161 -1.40 -10.81 27.03
C ALA A 161 -1.22 -11.66 28.31
N CYS A 162 -0.02 -11.64 28.91
CA CYS A 162 0.24 -12.30 30.18
C CYS A 162 -0.64 -11.76 31.32
N LEU A 163 -0.87 -10.45 31.36
CA LEU A 163 -1.76 -9.81 32.34
C LEU A 163 -3.21 -10.23 32.15
N LEU A 164 -3.72 -10.16 30.93
CA LEU A 164 -5.12 -10.45 30.61
C LEU A 164 -5.45 -11.93 30.74
N SER A 165 -4.52 -12.83 30.41
CA SER A 165 -4.70 -14.29 30.56
C SER A 165 -4.99 -14.72 32.01
N LYS A 166 -4.58 -13.93 33.01
CA LYS A 166 -4.83 -14.18 34.44
C LYS A 166 -6.18 -13.65 34.92
N LYS A 167 -6.83 -12.80 34.13
CA LYS A 167 -8.04 -12.05 34.49
C LYS A 167 -9.26 -12.47 33.68
N LEU A 168 -9.04 -12.87 32.43
CA LEU A 168 -10.06 -13.27 31.48
C LEU A 168 -10.23 -14.78 31.46
N ASN A 169 -11.43 -15.23 31.10
CA ASN A 169 -11.65 -16.63 30.77
C ASN A 169 -11.10 -16.94 29.37
N ARG A 170 -11.10 -18.23 29.00
CA ARG A 170 -10.53 -18.71 27.74
C ARG A 170 -11.16 -18.07 26.50
N GLU A 171 -12.47 -17.87 26.49
CA GLU A 171 -13.20 -17.30 25.35
C GLU A 171 -12.88 -15.80 25.21
N GLN A 172 -12.97 -15.05 26.30
CA GLN A 172 -12.65 -13.62 26.33
C GLN A 172 -11.19 -13.33 25.96
N PHE A 173 -10.27 -14.21 26.39
CA PHE A 173 -8.87 -14.08 26.03
C PHE A 173 -8.63 -14.38 24.54
N ALA A 174 -9.30 -15.40 23.99
CA ALA A 174 -9.24 -15.70 22.56
C ALA A 174 -9.80 -14.56 21.70
N ASP A 175 -10.89 -13.91 22.15
CA ASP A 175 -11.44 -12.71 21.52
C ASP A 175 -10.43 -11.55 21.50
N TYR A 176 -9.71 -11.33 22.61
CA TYR A 176 -8.62 -10.35 22.68
C TYR A 176 -7.49 -10.67 21.71
N GLU A 177 -6.99 -11.92 21.68
CA GLU A 177 -5.92 -12.33 20.77
C GLU A 177 -6.35 -12.18 19.31
N HIS A 178 -7.59 -12.57 18.99
CA HIS A 178 -8.15 -12.43 17.66
C HIS A 178 -8.22 -10.95 17.25
N TYR A 179 -8.74 -10.08 18.13
CA TYR A 179 -8.82 -8.64 17.88
C TYR A 179 -7.47 -8.03 17.55
N ILE A 180 -6.44 -8.27 18.37
CA ILE A 180 -5.10 -7.70 18.16
C ILE A 180 -4.50 -8.20 16.85
N LYS A 181 -4.58 -9.51 16.57
CA LYS A 181 -4.05 -10.10 15.34
C LYS A 181 -4.74 -9.57 14.08
N MET A 182 -6.07 -9.45 14.12
CA MET A 182 -6.85 -8.96 12.97
C MET A 182 -6.65 -7.47 12.74
N LYS A 183 -6.43 -6.67 13.80
CA LYS A 183 -6.23 -5.23 13.67
C LYS A 183 -5.11 -4.88 12.69
N SER A 184 -3.92 -5.48 12.84
CA SER A 184 -2.80 -5.23 11.93
C SER A 184 -3.05 -5.82 10.53
N ALA A 185 -3.60 -7.02 10.45
CA ALA A 185 -3.86 -7.71 9.19
C ALA A 185 -4.82 -6.90 8.29
N LEU A 186 -5.95 -6.46 8.85
CA LEU A 186 -6.97 -5.70 8.12
C LEU A 186 -6.46 -4.34 7.65
N ILE A 187 -5.67 -3.63 8.46
CA ILE A 187 -5.08 -2.35 8.06
C ILE A 187 -4.08 -2.53 6.92
N MET A 188 -3.24 -3.57 6.97
CA MET A 188 -2.31 -3.89 5.88
C MET A 188 -3.05 -4.25 4.59
N GLU A 189 -4.09 -5.07 4.68
CA GLU A 189 -4.90 -5.47 3.52
C GLU A 189 -5.63 -4.27 2.90
N GLN A 190 -6.21 -3.39 3.74
CA GLN A 190 -6.83 -2.15 3.28
C GLN A 190 -5.84 -1.30 2.50
N ARG A 191 -4.62 -1.18 3.03
CA ARG A 191 -3.55 -0.43 2.37
C ARG A 191 -3.15 -1.04 1.04
N GLU A 192 -3.04 -2.36 0.96
CA GLU A 192 -2.70 -3.07 -0.27
C GLU A 192 -3.79 -2.88 -1.35
N LEU A 193 -5.06 -2.98 -0.98
CA LEU A 193 -6.19 -2.73 -1.89
C LEU A 193 -6.21 -1.27 -2.37
N ASP A 194 -5.90 -0.31 -1.48
CA ASP A 194 -5.80 1.11 -1.84
C ASP A 194 -4.68 1.38 -2.84
N ASP A 195 -3.49 0.83 -2.59
CA ASP A 195 -2.35 1.00 -3.48
C ASP A 195 -2.59 0.32 -4.85
N LYS A 196 -3.25 -0.86 -4.88
CA LYS A 196 -3.67 -1.54 -6.13
C LYS A 196 -4.70 -0.74 -6.92
N ALA A 197 -5.74 -0.23 -6.25
CA ALA A 197 -6.79 0.56 -6.89
C ALA A 197 -6.21 1.84 -7.50
N LYS A 198 -5.39 2.56 -6.72
CA LYS A 198 -4.72 3.76 -7.20
C LYS A 198 -3.82 3.50 -8.40
N LEU A 199 -3.05 2.40 -8.39
CA LEU A 199 -2.24 2.02 -9.54
C LEU A 199 -3.11 1.75 -10.78
N GLY A 200 -4.24 1.05 -10.62
CA GLY A 200 -5.19 0.80 -11.70
C GLY A 200 -5.78 2.09 -12.27
N GLU A 201 -6.19 3.03 -11.41
CA GLU A 201 -6.68 4.36 -11.81
C GLU A 201 -5.63 5.14 -12.61
N GLU A 202 -4.40 5.18 -12.10
CA GLU A 202 -3.29 5.86 -12.78
C GLU A 202 -2.97 5.22 -14.14
N GLN A 203 -2.98 3.88 -14.23
CA GLN A 203 -2.76 3.14 -15.48
C GLN A 203 -3.88 3.42 -16.49
N MET A 204 -5.14 3.35 -16.05
CA MET A 204 -6.30 3.63 -16.89
C MET A 204 -6.26 5.06 -17.44
N GLN A 205 -5.96 6.05 -16.59
CA GLN A 205 -5.83 7.44 -17.01
C GLN A 205 -4.74 7.59 -18.08
N CYS A 206 -3.56 7.01 -17.88
CA CYS A 206 -2.46 7.08 -18.84
C CYS A 206 -2.81 6.44 -20.18
N LEU A 207 -3.50 5.29 -20.17
CA LEU A 207 -3.90 4.61 -21.39
C LEU A 207 -4.90 5.44 -22.18
N THR A 208 -5.92 5.98 -21.50
CA THR A 208 -6.95 6.83 -22.12
C THR A 208 -6.35 8.11 -22.71
N GLU A 209 -5.44 8.78 -22.00
CA GLU A 209 -4.72 9.97 -22.51
C GLU A 209 -3.85 9.65 -23.75
N SER A 210 -3.45 8.38 -23.94
CA SER A 210 -2.61 7.95 -25.07
C SER A 210 -3.39 7.44 -26.29
N LEU A 211 -4.72 7.38 -26.21
CA LEU A 211 -5.60 7.05 -27.34
C LEU A 211 -5.77 8.28 -28.24
N SER A 212 -6.06 8.08 -29.53
CA SER A 212 -6.49 9.19 -30.40
C SER A 212 -7.90 9.67 -30.03
N GLU A 213 -8.25 10.90 -30.40
CA GLU A 213 -9.55 11.51 -30.06
C GLU A 213 -10.75 10.66 -30.50
N GLU A 214 -10.68 10.04 -31.68
CA GLU A 214 -11.73 9.14 -32.19
C GLU A 214 -11.95 7.93 -31.28
N TRP A 215 -10.87 7.32 -30.78
CA TRP A 215 -10.93 6.16 -29.89
C TRP A 215 -11.34 6.55 -28.47
N GLN A 216 -10.98 7.75 -28.01
CA GLN A 216 -11.48 8.30 -26.74
C GLN A 216 -13.00 8.48 -26.77
N GLN A 217 -13.55 9.03 -27.87
CA GLN A 217 -15.00 9.18 -28.03
C GLN A 217 -15.71 7.82 -28.10
N ARG A 218 -15.14 6.84 -28.81
CA ARG A 218 -15.66 5.46 -28.83
C ARG A 218 -15.69 4.84 -27.44
N LEU A 219 -14.61 4.97 -26.68
CA LEU A 219 -14.53 4.45 -25.31
C LEU A 219 -15.59 5.08 -24.38
N GLN A 220 -15.90 6.37 -24.54
CA GLN A 220 -16.95 7.06 -23.76
C GLN A 220 -18.36 6.58 -24.12
N SER A 221 -18.56 6.01 -25.31
CA SER A 221 -19.85 5.47 -25.77
C SER A 221 -20.11 4.02 -25.34
N ILE A 222 -19.13 3.36 -24.69
CA ILE A 222 -19.19 1.98 -24.18
C ILE A 222 -19.45 1.99 -22.67
#